data_AF-A0A830CMD5-F1
#
_entry.id   AF-A0A830CMD5-F1
#
_cell.length_a   1.000
_cell.length_b   1.000
_cell.length_c   1.000
_cell.angle_alpha   90.00
_cell.angle_beta   90.00
_cell.angle_gamma   90.00
#
_symmetry.space_group_name_H-M   'P 1'
#
loop_
_entity.id
_entity.type
_entity.pdbx_description
1 polymer ?
#
loop_
_entity_poly.entity_id
_entity_poly.type
_entity_poly.pdbx_seq_one_letter_code
_entity_poly.pdbx_strand_id
1 'polypeptide(L)'
;MTEFALTHLCSYDPEISKELIDNFVDSLSTALLFPWKIPGATYYNGLKKNEKMLEKVKEMVNVRLGSPRNAIDDDDLLGQMLKDMSNVNFITKEYINNLMVILMFATSQTVPFVTALALKFMSENPAVLRELTAKHEEILRKRETLDSSVTWEEFKSMTFTQQVINEALRLGSTLPGFLRRVVKDIKVKGIFCTLKVSSC
;
A
#
# COMPACT_ATOMS: atom_id res chain seq x y z
N MET A 1 0.32 3.70 -11.28
CA MET A 1 0.95 3.28 -10.00
C MET A 1 0.02 2.42 -9.16
N THR A 2 -1.22 2.85 -8.89
CA THR A 2 -2.19 2.00 -8.18
C THR A 2 -2.49 0.70 -8.93
N GLU A 3 -2.62 0.78 -10.26
CA GLU A 3 -2.69 -0.38 -11.15
C GLU A 3 -1.53 -1.37 -10.95
N PHE A 4 -0.29 -0.87 -10.97
CA PHE A 4 0.90 -1.70 -10.73
C PHE A 4 0.83 -2.47 -9.40
N ALA A 5 0.39 -1.81 -8.31
CA ALA A 5 0.21 -2.49 -7.03
C ALA A 5 -0.88 -3.57 -7.10
N LEU A 6 -2.01 -3.29 -7.74
CA LEU A 6 -3.10 -4.25 -7.89
C LEU A 6 -2.71 -5.45 -8.78
N THR A 7 -1.88 -5.26 -9.80
CA THR A 7 -1.34 -6.36 -10.62
C THR A 7 -0.56 -7.34 -9.75
N HIS A 8 0.34 -6.86 -8.88
CA HIS A 8 1.16 -7.72 -8.03
C HIS A 8 0.40 -8.31 -6.83
N LEU A 9 -0.68 -7.66 -6.38
CA LEU A 9 -1.48 -8.14 -5.27
C LEU A 9 -2.45 -9.25 -5.69
N CYS A 10 -3.08 -9.17 -6.86
CA CYS A 10 -4.15 -10.09 -7.26
C CYS A 10 -4.32 -10.31 -8.78
N SER A 11 -3.32 -10.03 -9.61
CA SER A 11 -3.40 -10.15 -11.08
C SER A 11 -4.56 -9.34 -11.67
N TYR A 12 -4.45 -8.02 -11.52
CA TYR A 12 -5.31 -6.95 -12.04
C TYR A 12 -6.33 -7.34 -13.12
N ASP A 13 -7.62 -7.22 -12.76
CA ASP A 13 -8.74 -7.13 -13.70
C ASP A 13 -9.14 -5.64 -13.85
N PRO A 14 -9.04 -5.05 -15.08
CA PRO A 14 -9.36 -3.65 -15.32
C PRO A 14 -10.78 -3.24 -14.90
N GLU A 15 -11.77 -4.12 -15.03
CA GLU A 15 -13.18 -3.79 -14.73
C GLU A 15 -13.45 -3.71 -13.23
N ILE A 16 -12.81 -4.58 -12.44
CA ILE A 16 -12.94 -4.60 -10.97
C ILE A 16 -12.15 -3.43 -10.35
N SER A 17 -11.05 -3.04 -10.98
CA SER A 17 -10.04 -2.17 -10.38
C SER A 17 -10.45 -0.71 -10.22
N LYS A 18 -11.10 -0.08 -11.22
CA LYS A 18 -11.35 1.37 -11.19
C LYS A 18 -12.35 1.74 -10.10
N GLU A 19 -13.41 0.96 -9.96
CA GLU A 19 -14.38 1.14 -8.88
C GLU A 19 -13.77 0.84 -7.51
N LEU A 20 -12.87 -0.15 -7.41
CA LEU A 20 -12.12 -0.40 -6.18
C LEU A 20 -11.26 0.81 -5.80
N ILE A 21 -10.48 1.34 -6.76
CA ILE A 21 -9.57 2.48 -6.56
C ILE A 21 -10.33 3.72 -6.10
N ASP A 22 -11.44 4.07 -6.75
CA ASP A 22 -12.23 5.25 -6.38
C ASP A 22 -12.84 5.09 -4.98
N ASN A 23 -13.30 3.88 -4.63
CA ASN A 23 -13.83 3.60 -3.29
C ASN A 23 -12.75 3.67 -2.19
N PHE A 24 -11.51 3.27 -2.47
CA PHE A 24 -10.40 3.34 -1.49
C PHE A 24 -10.03 4.78 -1.09
N VAL A 25 -10.14 5.73 -2.02
CA VAL A 25 -9.85 7.14 -1.74
C VAL A 25 -10.85 7.72 -0.74
N ASP A 26 -12.11 7.32 -0.86
CA ASP A 26 -13.17 7.70 0.05
C ASP A 26 -13.04 7.02 1.43
N SER A 27 -12.50 5.79 1.48
CA SER A 27 -12.25 5.08 2.74
C SER A 27 -11.29 5.82 3.68
N LEU A 28 -10.20 6.41 3.15
CA LEU A 28 -9.23 7.16 3.95
C LEU A 28 -9.82 8.46 4.50
N SER A 29 -10.53 9.17 3.64
CA SER A 29 -11.27 10.37 4.03
C SER A 29 -12.26 10.04 5.14
N THR A 30 -12.96 8.90 5.03
CA THR A 30 -13.89 8.40 6.05
C THR A 30 -13.22 8.09 7.38
N ALA A 31 -12.03 7.48 7.39
CA ALA A 31 -11.31 7.15 8.62
C ALA A 31 -10.87 8.40 9.40
N LEU A 32 -10.67 9.53 8.72
CA LEU A 32 -10.28 10.81 9.32
C LEU A 32 -11.47 11.69 9.71
N LEU A 33 -12.69 11.34 9.27
CA LEU A 33 -13.89 12.09 9.60
C LEU A 33 -14.43 11.76 10.99
N PHE A 34 -15.13 12.72 11.58
CA PHE A 34 -15.84 12.50 12.83
C PHE A 34 -16.87 11.36 12.64
N PRO A 35 -16.97 10.39 13.57
CA PRO A 35 -17.67 9.12 13.36
C PRO A 35 -19.20 9.26 13.48
N TRP A 36 -19.79 10.18 12.73
CA TRP A 36 -21.22 10.46 12.76
C TRP A 36 -21.97 9.59 11.76
N LYS A 37 -22.73 8.61 12.27
CA LYS A 37 -23.52 7.66 11.47
C LYS A 37 -24.89 8.21 11.06
N ILE A 38 -24.94 9.44 10.52
CA ILE A 38 -26.18 10.02 9.98
C ILE A 38 -26.28 9.69 8.49
N PRO A 39 -27.42 9.16 8.00
CA PRO A 39 -27.66 8.97 6.57
C PRO A 39 -27.41 10.26 5.77
N GLY A 40 -26.56 10.19 4.75
CA GLY A 40 -26.17 11.35 3.93
C GLY A 40 -24.87 12.03 4.37
N ALA A 41 -24.39 11.79 5.59
CA ALA A 41 -23.06 12.27 6.00
C ALA A 41 -21.94 11.50 5.28
N THR A 42 -20.82 12.18 5.02
CA THR A 42 -19.66 11.58 4.31
C THR A 42 -19.14 10.34 5.03
N TYR A 43 -19.10 10.34 6.37
CA TYR A 43 -18.67 9.17 7.15
C TYR A 43 -19.59 7.95 6.93
N TYR A 44 -20.91 8.16 6.97
CA TYR A 44 -21.89 7.09 6.74
C TYR A 44 -21.80 6.51 5.32
N ASN A 45 -21.67 7.38 4.30
CA ASN A 45 -21.53 6.95 2.91
C ASN A 45 -20.22 6.18 2.69
N GLY A 46 -19.14 6.63 3.35
CA GLY A 46 -17.86 5.96 3.35
C GLY A 46 -17.89 4.55 3.93
N LEU A 47 -18.58 4.35 5.05
CA LEU A 47 -18.77 3.02 5.63
C LEU A 47 -19.45 2.06 4.64
N LYS A 48 -20.50 2.51 3.95
CA LYS A 48 -21.17 1.70 2.92
C LYS A 48 -20.27 1.37 1.73
N LYS A 49 -19.40 2.29 1.32
CA LYS A 49 -18.40 2.04 0.27
C LYS A 49 -17.39 0.98 0.72
N ASN A 50 -16.94 1.05 1.97
CA ASN A 50 -16.03 0.05 2.55
C ASN A 50 -16.65 -1.35 2.60
N GLU A 51 -17.94 -1.45 2.94
CA GLU A 51 -18.68 -2.72 2.93
C GLU A 51 -18.73 -3.33 1.52
N LYS A 52 -19.13 -2.54 0.52
CA LYS A 52 -19.14 -2.98 -0.89
C LYS A 52 -17.77 -3.42 -1.40
N MET A 53 -16.73 -2.68 -1.01
CA MET A 53 -15.36 -3.02 -1.37
C MET A 53 -14.91 -4.35 -0.77
N LEU A 54 -15.26 -4.61 0.50
CA LEU A 54 -15.00 -5.89 1.15
C LEU A 54 -15.75 -7.04 0.45
N GLU A 55 -16.99 -6.81 0.00
CA GLU A 55 -17.76 -7.79 -0.78
C GLU A 55 -17.07 -8.15 -2.10
N LYS A 56 -16.59 -7.14 -2.85
CA LYS A 56 -15.85 -7.37 -4.09
C LYS A 56 -14.54 -8.12 -3.87
N VAL A 57 -13.80 -7.81 -2.81
CA VAL A 57 -12.58 -8.56 -2.46
C VAL A 57 -12.93 -10.01 -2.12
N LYS A 58 -13.99 -10.25 -1.34
CA LYS A 58 -14.46 -11.60 -1.05
C LYS A 58 -14.84 -12.37 -2.31
N GLU A 59 -15.53 -11.72 -3.24
CA GLU A 59 -15.89 -12.31 -4.53
C GLU A 59 -14.65 -12.72 -5.33
N MET A 60 -13.68 -11.82 -5.48
CA MET A 60 -12.39 -12.10 -6.12
C MET A 60 -11.68 -13.32 -5.49
N VAL A 61 -11.59 -13.35 -4.15
CA VAL A 61 -10.97 -14.47 -3.43
C VAL A 61 -11.74 -15.77 -3.67
N ASN A 62 -13.07 -15.73 -3.72
CA ASN A 62 -13.90 -16.91 -4.01
C ASN A 62 -13.67 -17.44 -5.43
N VAL A 63 -13.63 -16.54 -6.42
CA VAL A 63 -13.39 -16.90 -7.83
C VAL A 63 -12.04 -17.58 -7.98
N ARG A 64 -10.99 -17.03 -7.35
CA ARG A 64 -9.64 -17.62 -7.41
C ARG A 64 -9.57 -18.96 -6.67
N LEU A 65 -10.25 -19.09 -5.54
CA LEU A 65 -10.32 -20.35 -4.78
C LEU A 65 -11.08 -21.46 -5.54
N GLY A 66 -12.08 -21.10 -6.33
CA GLY A 66 -12.85 -22.04 -7.17
C GLY A 66 -12.18 -22.40 -8.49
N SER A 67 -11.10 -21.71 -8.87
CA SER A 67 -10.35 -21.97 -10.10
C SER A 67 -9.49 -23.24 -9.97
N PRO A 68 -9.20 -23.96 -11.07
CA PRO A 68 -8.35 -25.16 -11.01
C PRO A 68 -7.03 -24.87 -10.30
N ARG A 69 -6.54 -25.77 -9.44
CA ARG A 69 -5.27 -25.57 -8.70
C ARG A 69 -4.07 -25.25 -9.60
N ASN A 70 -4.07 -25.74 -10.83
CA ASN A 70 -3.03 -25.49 -11.83
C ASN A 70 -3.13 -24.09 -12.49
N ALA A 71 -4.19 -23.33 -12.19
CA ALA A 71 -4.41 -21.95 -12.60
C ALA A 71 -4.27 -20.95 -11.44
N ILE A 72 -3.92 -21.42 -10.23
CA ILE A 72 -3.44 -20.55 -9.15
C ILE A 72 -1.96 -20.32 -9.43
N ASP A 73 -1.70 -19.39 -10.36
CA ASP A 73 -0.36 -18.93 -10.70
C ASP A 73 0.30 -18.29 -9.46
N ASP A 74 1.60 -18.50 -9.31
CA ASP A 74 2.44 -17.95 -8.23
C ASP A 74 2.85 -16.50 -8.49
N ASP A 75 2.25 -15.87 -9.50
CA ASP A 75 2.69 -14.57 -9.99
C ASP A 75 2.16 -13.40 -9.13
N ASP A 76 1.21 -13.65 -8.23
CA ASP A 76 0.64 -12.65 -7.32
C ASP A 76 0.54 -13.09 -5.86
N LEU A 77 0.45 -12.10 -4.96
CA LEU A 77 0.39 -12.33 -3.52
C LEU A 77 -0.85 -13.14 -3.10
N LEU A 78 -2.00 -12.92 -3.75
CA LEU A 78 -3.24 -13.65 -3.45
C LEU A 78 -3.08 -15.15 -3.71
N GLY A 79 -2.47 -15.52 -4.83
CA GLY A 79 -2.16 -16.90 -5.20
C GLY A 79 -1.28 -17.58 -4.15
N GLN A 80 -0.20 -16.90 -3.75
CA GLN A 80 0.70 -17.36 -2.68
C GLN A 80 -0.07 -17.59 -1.37
N MET A 81 -0.89 -16.62 -0.93
CA MET A 81 -1.67 -16.73 0.31
C MET A 81 -2.70 -17.86 0.28
N LEU A 82 -3.32 -18.11 -0.87
CA LEU A 82 -4.28 -19.22 -1.05
C LEU A 82 -3.60 -20.59 -0.98
N LYS A 83 -2.35 -20.71 -1.43
CA LYS A 83 -1.54 -21.93 -1.24
C LYS A 83 -1.14 -22.11 0.22
N ASP A 84 -0.72 -21.03 0.88
CA ASP A 84 -0.31 -21.08 2.28
C ASP A 84 -1.49 -21.36 3.23
N MET A 85 -2.73 -21.03 2.84
CA MET A 85 -3.94 -21.37 3.59
C MET A 85 -4.07 -22.87 3.89
N SER A 86 -3.54 -23.77 3.05
CA SER A 86 -3.54 -25.21 3.35
C SER A 86 -2.40 -25.68 4.26
N ASN A 87 -1.34 -24.88 4.40
CA ASN A 87 -0.12 -25.25 5.12
C ASN A 87 0.04 -24.51 6.45
N VAL A 88 -0.65 -23.38 6.62
CA VAL A 88 -0.45 -22.43 7.71
C VAL A 88 -1.79 -22.12 8.39
N ASN A 89 -1.98 -22.66 9.60
CA ASN A 89 -3.26 -22.64 10.32
C ASN A 89 -3.85 -21.23 10.58
N PHE A 90 -3.02 -20.18 10.68
CA PHE A 90 -3.53 -18.83 10.94
C PHE A 90 -4.02 -18.11 9.67
N ILE A 91 -3.63 -18.57 8.48
CA ILE A 91 -4.02 -17.97 7.20
C ILE A 91 -5.41 -18.50 6.86
N THR A 92 -6.43 -17.85 7.41
CA THR A 92 -7.82 -18.16 7.09
C THR A 92 -8.30 -17.35 5.88
N LYS A 93 -9.39 -17.78 5.26
CA LYS A 93 -10.05 -17.00 4.20
C LYS A 93 -10.42 -15.59 4.65
N GLU A 94 -10.88 -15.44 5.89
CA GLU A 94 -11.19 -14.13 6.48
C GLU A 94 -9.93 -13.26 6.63
N TYR A 95 -8.83 -13.86 7.10
CA TYR A 95 -7.53 -13.20 7.18
C TYR A 95 -7.07 -12.69 5.81
N ILE A 96 -7.16 -13.54 4.77
CA ILE A 96 -6.80 -13.15 3.39
C ILE A 96 -7.67 -11.97 2.92
N ASN A 97 -8.99 -12.05 3.08
CA ASN A 97 -9.90 -10.96 2.66
C ASN A 97 -9.54 -9.62 3.33
N ASN A 98 -9.32 -9.64 4.65
CA ASN A 98 -8.98 -8.44 5.41
C ASN A 98 -7.59 -7.90 5.02
N LEU A 99 -6.60 -8.78 4.85
CA LEU A 99 -5.25 -8.40 4.44
C LEU A 99 -5.24 -7.80 3.04
N MET A 100 -5.99 -8.35 2.08
CA MET A 100 -6.13 -7.80 0.74
C MET A 100 -6.68 -6.37 0.77
N VAL A 101 -7.75 -6.12 1.54
CA VAL A 101 -8.31 -4.77 1.70
C VAL A 101 -7.26 -3.81 2.27
N ILE A 102 -6.53 -4.22 3.32
CA ILE A 102 -5.51 -3.39 3.97
C ILE A 102 -4.35 -3.08 3.02
N LEU A 103 -3.87 -4.08 2.27
CA LEU A 103 -2.74 -3.90 1.35
C LEU A 103 -3.12 -2.99 0.17
N MET A 104 -4.27 -3.23 -0.45
CA MET A 104 -4.77 -2.39 -1.53
C MET A 104 -4.94 -0.94 -1.07
N PHE A 105 -5.49 -0.74 0.12
CA PHE A 105 -5.61 0.57 0.76
C PHE A 105 -4.24 1.21 0.98
N ALA A 106 -3.29 0.49 1.58
CA ALA A 106 -1.96 1.00 1.87
C ALA A 106 -1.21 1.44 0.61
N THR A 107 -1.29 0.66 -0.48
CA THR A 107 -0.57 0.95 -1.72
C THR A 107 -1.26 1.98 -2.61
N SER A 108 -2.59 2.13 -2.51
CA SER A 108 -3.36 2.98 -3.42
C SER A 108 -3.10 4.49 -3.25
N GLN A 109 -2.75 4.92 -2.04
CA GLN A 109 -2.50 6.34 -1.76
C GLN A 109 -1.04 6.66 -1.50
N THR A 110 -0.33 5.82 -0.74
CA THR A 110 1.02 6.16 -0.27
C THR A 110 2.04 6.20 -1.40
N VAL A 111 2.05 5.18 -2.27
CA VAL A 111 3.03 5.07 -3.37
C VAL A 111 2.81 6.16 -4.41
N PRO A 112 1.58 6.43 -4.92
CA PRO A 112 1.38 7.53 -5.85
C PRO A 112 1.75 8.89 -5.28
N PHE A 113 1.43 9.14 -4.01
CA PHE A 113 1.73 10.39 -3.33
C PHE A 113 3.24 10.63 -3.20
N VAL A 114 4.00 9.63 -2.72
CA VAL A 114 5.46 9.74 -2.55
C VAL A 114 6.16 9.91 -3.90
N THR A 115 5.72 9.17 -4.93
CA THR A 115 6.28 9.32 -6.29
C THR A 115 5.99 10.69 -6.88
N ALA A 116 4.77 11.22 -6.72
CA ALA A 116 4.43 12.57 -7.17
C ALA A 116 5.28 13.63 -6.46
N LEU A 117 5.53 13.47 -5.16
CA LEU A 117 6.43 14.35 -4.41
C LEU A 117 7.88 14.25 -4.88
N ALA A 118 8.39 13.04 -5.12
CA ALA A 118 9.72 12.85 -5.68
C ALA A 118 9.86 13.56 -7.03
N LEU A 119 8.88 13.40 -7.92
CA LEU A 119 8.84 14.11 -9.22
C LEU A 119 8.83 15.62 -9.05
N LYS A 120 7.98 16.14 -8.14
CA LYS A 120 7.91 17.58 -7.84
C LYS A 120 9.28 18.09 -7.35
N PHE A 121 9.87 17.45 -6.34
CA PHE A 121 11.16 17.88 -5.80
C PHE A 121 12.29 17.80 -6.83
N MET A 122 12.31 16.78 -7.69
CA MET A 122 13.27 16.70 -8.79
C MET A 122 13.07 17.81 -9.82
N SER A 123 11.81 18.15 -10.16
CA SER A 123 11.50 19.24 -11.10
C SER A 123 11.94 20.61 -10.58
N GLU A 124 11.88 20.81 -9.25
CA GLU A 124 12.33 22.03 -8.57
C GLU A 124 13.85 22.06 -8.36
N ASN A 125 14.54 20.92 -8.50
CA ASN A 125 15.99 20.79 -8.29
C ASN A 125 16.68 20.15 -9.51
N PRO A 126 16.89 20.90 -10.61
CA PRO A 126 17.45 20.36 -11.85
C PRO A 126 18.84 19.73 -11.71
N ALA A 127 19.61 20.11 -10.70
CA ALA A 127 20.91 19.49 -10.40
C ALA A 127 20.75 18.02 -9.96
N VAL A 128 19.77 17.74 -9.10
CA VAL A 128 19.45 16.38 -8.64
C VAL A 128 18.97 15.53 -9.80
N LEU A 129 18.09 16.07 -10.65
CA LEU A 129 17.62 15.36 -11.84
C LEU A 129 18.77 14.99 -12.78
N ARG A 130 19.69 15.94 -13.06
CA ARG A 130 20.86 15.68 -13.91
C ARG A 130 21.77 14.60 -13.34
N GLU A 131 22.05 14.65 -12.04
CA GLU A 131 22.87 13.64 -11.38
C GLU A 131 22.19 12.26 -11.40
N LEU A 132 20.87 12.20 -11.13
CA LEU A 132 20.09 10.97 -11.16
C LEU A 132 20.12 10.34 -12.55
N THR A 133 19.91 11.15 -13.60
CA THR A 133 19.98 10.70 -14.99
C THR A 133 21.36 10.13 -15.32
N ALA A 134 22.43 10.86 -14.99
CA ALA A 134 23.80 10.40 -15.25
C ALA A 134 24.13 9.07 -14.56
N LYS A 135 23.65 8.88 -13.32
CA LYS A 135 23.80 7.60 -12.59
C LYS A 135 23.03 6.45 -13.23
N HIS A 136 21.80 6.68 -13.70
CA HIS A 136 21.04 5.65 -14.40
C HIS A 136 21.62 5.32 -15.78
N GLU A 137 22.12 6.31 -16.52
CA GLU A 137 22.84 6.11 -17.78
C GLU A 137 24.11 5.27 -17.57
N GLU A 138 24.85 5.47 -16.48
CA GLU A 138 26.02 4.65 -16.15
C GLU A 138 25.64 3.18 -15.93
N ILE A 139 24.51 2.92 -15.27
CA ILE A 139 23.97 1.56 -15.07
C ILE A 139 23.59 0.96 -16.42
N LEU A 140 22.84 1.70 -17.25
CA LEU A 140 22.41 1.23 -18.57
C LEU A 140 23.60 0.93 -19.50
N ARG A 141 24.67 1.73 -19.45
CA ARG A 141 25.89 1.50 -20.24
C ARG A 141 26.63 0.21 -19.88
N LYS A 142 26.43 -0.30 -18.66
CA LYS A 142 27.02 -1.58 -18.21
C LYS A 142 26.19 -2.79 -18.64
N ARG A 143 25.00 -2.59 -19.19
CA ARG A 143 24.14 -3.68 -19.66
C ARG A 143 24.62 -4.20 -21.02
N GLU A 144 24.61 -5.52 -21.16
CA GLU A 144 24.81 -6.18 -22.46
C GLU A 144 23.57 -6.07 -23.35
N THR A 145 22.37 -6.02 -22.74
CA THR A 145 21.08 -5.88 -23.44
C THR A 145 20.30 -4.71 -22.87
N LEU A 146 20.03 -3.69 -23.68
CA LEU A 146 19.34 -2.46 -23.26
C LEU A 146 17.88 -2.72 -22.84
N ASP A 147 17.20 -3.67 -23.49
CA ASP A 147 15.79 -4.01 -23.23
C ASP A 147 15.60 -5.03 -22.08
N SER A 148 16.65 -5.32 -21.31
CA SER A 148 16.54 -6.21 -20.15
C SER A 148 15.83 -5.53 -18.97
N SER A 149 15.07 -6.33 -18.22
CA SER A 149 14.45 -5.90 -16.96
C SER A 149 15.53 -5.50 -15.95
N VAL A 150 15.19 -4.57 -15.05
CA VAL A 150 16.10 -4.15 -13.97
C VAL A 150 16.43 -5.34 -13.09
N THR A 151 17.72 -5.65 -12.97
CA THR A 151 18.19 -6.76 -12.12
C THR A 151 18.27 -6.34 -10.66
N TRP A 152 18.26 -7.33 -9.75
CA TRP A 152 18.39 -7.07 -8.32
C TRP A 152 19.70 -6.37 -7.95
N GLU A 153 20.80 -6.72 -8.62
CA GLU A 153 22.11 -6.09 -8.38
C GLU A 153 22.12 -4.62 -8.81
N GLU A 154 21.50 -4.30 -9.95
CA GLU A 154 21.35 -2.92 -10.39
C GLU A 154 20.51 -2.11 -9.43
N PHE A 155 19.36 -2.63 -9.00
CA PHE A 155 18.50 -1.97 -8.02
C PHE A 155 19.25 -1.64 -6.73
N LYS A 156 20.06 -2.58 -6.21
CA LYS A 156 20.91 -2.34 -5.04
C LYS A 156 21.99 -1.27 -5.28
N SER A 157 22.50 -1.17 -6.50
CA SER A 157 23.52 -0.17 -6.86
C SER A 157 22.98 1.27 -6.95
N MET A 158 21.66 1.45 -7.06
CA MET A 158 20.96 2.75 -7.20
C MET A 158 20.94 3.58 -5.90
N THR A 159 22.11 3.80 -5.30
CA THR A 159 22.26 4.49 -4.00
C THR A 159 21.72 5.92 -4.04
N PHE A 160 21.96 6.65 -5.13
CA PHE A 160 21.46 8.02 -5.27
C PHE A 160 19.93 8.07 -5.41
N THR A 161 19.34 7.11 -6.13
CA THR A 161 17.88 6.96 -6.21
C THR A 161 17.27 6.74 -4.83
N GLN A 162 17.91 5.91 -3.98
CA GLN A 162 17.47 5.70 -2.60
C GLN A 162 17.56 6.99 -1.77
N GLN A 163 18.58 7.82 -1.98
CA GLN A 163 18.67 9.13 -1.31
C GLN A 163 17.52 10.06 -1.74
N VAL A 164 17.18 10.10 -3.02
CA VAL A 164 16.04 10.88 -3.53
C VAL A 164 14.72 10.39 -2.94
N ILE A 165 14.50 9.08 -2.88
CA ILE A 165 13.30 8.48 -2.26
C ILE A 165 13.23 8.84 -0.78
N ASN A 166 14.34 8.72 -0.05
CA ASN A 166 14.42 9.04 1.37
C ASN A 166 14.13 10.52 1.63
N GLU A 167 14.65 11.42 0.79
CA GLU A 167 14.40 12.86 0.93
C GLU A 167 12.95 13.22 0.60
N ALA A 168 12.36 12.58 -0.41
CA ALA A 168 10.94 12.72 -0.72
C ALA A 168 10.06 12.25 0.44
N LEU A 169 10.41 11.14 1.10
CA LEU A 169 9.72 10.66 2.30
C LEU A 169 9.93 11.59 3.50
N ARG A 170 11.14 12.13 3.69
CA ARG A 170 11.48 13.05 4.79
C ARG A 170 10.68 14.35 4.70
N LEU A 171 10.55 14.92 3.50
CA LEU A 171 9.80 16.15 3.26
C LEU A 171 8.30 15.91 3.09
N GLY A 172 7.95 14.73 2.58
CA GLY A 172 6.59 14.35 2.23
C GLY A 172 5.77 13.71 3.33
N SER A 173 6.38 13.34 4.46
CA SER A 173 5.66 12.65 5.53
C SER A 173 4.54 13.54 6.11
N THR A 174 3.31 13.30 5.69
CA THR A 174 2.09 14.00 6.14
C THR A 174 1.39 13.28 7.29
N LEU A 175 1.78 12.03 7.61
CA LEU A 175 1.19 11.32 8.73
C LEU A 175 1.67 11.94 10.05
N PRO A 176 0.77 12.33 10.97
CA PRO A 176 1.12 12.97 12.25
C PRO A 176 1.85 12.02 13.24
N GLY A 177 2.40 10.91 12.75
CA GLY A 177 2.98 9.83 13.52
C GLY A 177 1.97 8.71 13.79
N PHE A 178 2.41 7.75 14.60
CA PHE A 178 1.57 6.63 15.00
C PHE A 178 0.90 6.91 16.35
N LEU A 179 -0.42 6.69 16.40
CA LEU A 179 -1.13 6.69 17.67
C LEU A 179 -0.75 5.44 18.47
N ARG A 180 -0.47 5.63 19.77
CA ARG A 180 -0.15 4.57 20.72
C ARG A 180 -0.98 4.76 21.97
N ARG A 181 -1.50 3.66 22.51
CA ARG A 181 -2.15 3.60 23.82
C ARG A 181 -1.19 2.97 24.80
N VAL A 182 -0.98 3.60 25.95
CA VAL A 182 -0.23 2.98 27.05
C VAL A 182 -1.03 1.81 27.61
N VAL A 183 -0.37 0.67 27.80
CA VAL A 183 -0.98 -0.55 28.38
C VAL A 183 -0.66 -0.71 29.87
N LYS A 184 0.24 0.13 30.37
CA LYS A 184 0.67 0.24 31.76
C LYS A 184 1.20 1.65 31.98
N ASP A 185 1.23 2.09 33.23
CA ASP A 185 1.78 3.39 33.57
C ASP A 185 3.27 3.44 33.23
N ILE A 186 3.67 4.46 32.49
CA ILE A 186 5.06 4.69 32.10
C ILE A 186 5.48 6.11 32.40
N LYS A 187 6.75 6.28 32.80
CA LYS A 187 7.38 7.59 32.99
C LYS A 187 8.31 7.86 31.82
N VAL A 188 7.99 8.85 31.00
CA VAL A 188 8.79 9.26 29.84
C VAL A 188 9.32 10.66 30.10
N LYS A 189 10.64 10.81 30.22
CA LYS A 189 11.31 12.10 30.47
C LYS A 189 10.67 12.93 31.61
N GLY A 190 10.22 12.25 32.68
CA GLY A 190 9.58 12.92 33.81
C GLY A 190 8.05 13.05 33.73
N ILE A 191 7.45 12.87 32.56
CA ILE A 191 6.00 12.91 32.35
C ILE A 191 5.41 11.52 32.59
N PHE A 192 4.34 11.44 33.38
CA PHE A 192 3.60 10.20 33.61
C PHE A 192 2.52 10.04 32.54
N CYS A 193 2.56 8.91 31.83
CA CYS A 193 1.49 8.49 30.93
C CYS A 193 0.73 7.35 31.60
N THR A 194 -0.46 7.67 32.13
CA THR A 194 -1.26 6.72 32.92
C THR A 194 -2.25 5.97 32.03
N LEU A 195 -2.46 4.69 32.29
CA LEU A 195 -3.52 3.91 31.68
C LEU A 195 -4.89 4.43 32.18
N LYS A 196 -5.64 5.10 31.32
CA LYS A 196 -7.08 5.31 31.56
C LYS A 196 -7.83 4.06 31.15
N VAL A 197 -8.26 3.27 32.14
CA VAL A 197 -9.25 2.21 31.94
C VAL A 197 -10.59 2.89 31.70
N SER A 198 -10.98 3.03 30.43
CA SER A 198 -12.35 3.40 30.08
C SER A 198 -13.24 2.20 30.38
N SER A 199 -13.86 2.19 31.56
CA SER A 199 -14.99 1.31 31.86
C SER A 199 -16.19 1.76 31.01
N CYS A 200 -16.43 1.04 29.91
CA CYS A 200 -17.68 1.03 29.17
C CYS A 200 -18.19 -0.41 29.15
#